data_AF-A0A1V3WXM1-F1
#
_entry.id   AF-A0A1V3WXM1-F1
#
_cell.length_a   1.000
_cell.length_b   1.000
_cell.length_c   1.000
_cell.angle_alpha   90.00
_cell.angle_beta   90.00
_cell.angle_gamma   90.00
#
_symmetry.space_group_name_H-M   'P 1'
#
loop_
_entity.id
_entity.type
_entity.pdbx_description
1 polymer ?
#
loop_
_entity_poly.entity_id
_entity_poly.type
_entity_poly.pdbx_seq_one_letter_code
_entity_poly.pdbx_strand_id
1 'polypeptide(L)'
;MVWSVQPEAVLASAAAESAISAETEATASAAAPALLGTTPMGDDPDSAMFSAALNACGASYLGVVAEHAAQRGLFAGAQGLAAGCRTPPRCYAQRHRRWVKSACPIQDGLRVHLRPTTCCSRQEPESPRMWPTKRLGPL
;
A
#
# COMPACT_ATOMS: atom_id res chain seq x y z
N MET A 1 3.85 -26.67 9.82
CA MET A 1 3.43 -25.59 10.74
C MET A 1 2.65 -24.55 9.95
N VAL A 2 1.44 -24.19 10.38
CA VAL A 2 0.65 -23.11 9.76
C VAL A 2 0.82 -21.86 10.62
N TRP A 3 1.20 -20.74 10.01
CA TRP A 3 1.36 -19.46 10.71
C TRP A 3 0.06 -18.65 10.60
N SER A 4 -0.59 -18.41 11.74
CA SER A 4 -1.76 -17.55 11.82
C SER A 4 -1.32 -16.10 11.99
N VAL A 5 -1.63 -15.24 11.02
CA VAL A 5 -1.39 -13.79 11.13
C VAL A 5 -2.72 -13.11 11.37
N GLN A 6 -2.78 -12.27 12.39
CA GLN A 6 -3.94 -11.46 12.72
C GLN A 6 -4.00 -10.26 11.77
N PRO A 7 -5.02 -10.14 10.91
CA PRO A 7 -5.09 -9.06 9.92
C PRO A 7 -5.19 -7.67 10.58
N GLU A 8 -5.82 -7.58 11.75
CA GLU A 8 -5.95 -6.33 12.51
C GLU A 8 -4.59 -5.79 12.98
N ALA A 9 -3.70 -6.67 13.44
CA ALA A 9 -2.34 -6.29 13.83
C ALA A 9 -1.53 -5.77 12.64
N VAL A 10 -1.78 -6.32 11.43
CA VAL A 10 -1.13 -5.86 10.20
C VAL A 10 -1.67 -4.49 9.75
N LEU A 11 -2.98 -4.23 9.92
CA LEU A 11 -3.57 -2.92 9.66
C LEU A 11 -3.07 -1.86 10.65
N ALA A 12 -2.97 -2.20 11.93
CA ALA A 12 -2.39 -1.31 12.93
C ALA A 12 -0.92 -0.98 12.62
N SER A 13 -0.13 -1.97 12.19
CA SER A 13 1.24 -1.74 11.73
C SER A 13 1.29 -0.82 10.50
N ALA A 14 0.40 -1.01 9.53
CA ALA A 14 0.35 -0.16 8.34
C ALA A 14 0.02 1.30 8.69
N ALA A 15 -0.90 1.50 9.62
CA ALA A 15 -1.25 2.84 10.12
C ALA A 15 -0.06 3.49 10.84
N ALA A 16 0.65 2.75 11.69
CA ALA A 16 1.84 3.23 12.38
C ALA A 16 2.97 3.62 11.40
N GLU A 17 3.25 2.79 10.40
CA GLU A 17 4.25 3.07 9.37
C GLU A 17 3.90 4.33 8.57
N SER A 18 2.62 4.54 8.26
CA SER A 18 2.14 5.75 7.59
C SER A 18 2.29 7.00 8.47
N ALA A 19 1.97 6.90 9.76
CA ALA A 19 2.11 7.99 10.71
C ALA A 19 3.58 8.40 10.90
N ILE A 20 4.48 7.44 11.06
CA ILE A 20 5.92 7.69 11.19
C ILE A 20 6.47 8.32 9.92
N SER A 21 6.02 7.88 8.74
CA SER A 21 6.44 8.47 7.46
C SER A 21 6.05 9.96 7.39
N ALA A 22 4.81 10.29 7.77
CA ALA A 22 4.35 11.67 7.83
C ALA A 22 5.12 12.53 8.85
N GLU A 23 5.44 11.97 10.03
CA GLU A 23 6.26 12.66 11.03
C GLU A 23 7.70 12.88 10.55
N THR A 24 8.27 11.92 9.84
CA THR A 24 9.63 12.01 9.28
C THR A 24 9.71 13.13 8.23
N GLU A 25 8.70 13.26 7.37
CA GLU A 25 8.63 14.37 6.40
C GLU A 25 8.39 15.72 7.09
N ALA A 26 7.54 15.76 8.12
CA ALA A 26 7.28 16.98 8.89
C ALA A 26 8.53 17.48 9.61
N THR A 27 9.28 16.59 10.27
CA THR A 27 10.54 16.93 10.93
C THR A 27 11.63 17.31 9.94
N ALA A 28 11.72 16.64 8.79
CA ALA A 28 12.68 16.97 7.74
C ALA A 28 12.42 18.35 7.13
N SER A 29 11.16 18.68 6.84
CA SER A 29 10.77 20.00 6.34
C SER A 29 11.01 21.12 7.37
N ALA A 30 10.82 20.84 8.66
CA ALA A 30 11.18 21.77 9.73
C ALA A 30 12.70 22.02 9.84
N ALA A 31 13.52 20.99 9.57
CA ALA A 31 14.97 21.08 9.61
C ALA A 31 15.61 21.64 8.32
N ALA A 32 14.90 21.61 7.20
CA ALA A 32 15.39 22.07 5.90
C ALA A 32 16.03 23.48 5.89
N PRO A 33 15.44 24.54 6.50
CA PRO A 33 16.07 25.86 6.51
C PRO A 33 17.40 25.90 7.28
N ALA A 34 17.55 25.09 8.33
CA ALA A 34 18.81 25.01 9.07
C ALA A 34 19.91 24.27 8.29
N LEU A 35 19.53 23.29 7.47
CA LEU A 35 20.45 22.48 6.67
C LEU A 35 20.89 23.15 5.36
N LEU A 36 20.05 24.02 4.79
CA LEU A 36 20.31 24.70 3.51
C LEU A 36 20.76 26.16 3.68
N GLY A 37 20.68 26.70 4.90
CA GLY A 37 20.95 28.09 5.21
C GLY A 37 22.34 28.37 5.77
N THR A 38 23.32 27.49 5.57
CA THR A 38 24.66 27.69 6.15
C THR A 38 25.38 28.83 5.44
N THR A 39 25.88 29.79 6.23
CA THR A 39 26.65 30.94 5.75
C THR A 39 28.14 30.71 5.95
N PRO A 40 29.01 31.31 5.10
CA PRO A 40 30.45 31.23 5.31
C PRO A 40 30.85 31.86 6.66
N MET A 41 31.81 31.22 7.34
CA MET A 41 32.31 31.66 8.65
C MET A 41 33.34 32.80 8.57
N GLY A 42 33.86 33.05 7.37
CA GLY A 42 34.85 34.07 7.05
C GLY A 42 34.84 34.41 5.55
N ASP A 43 35.60 35.43 5.17
CA ASP A 43 35.72 35.91 3.77
C ASP A 43 36.83 35.17 2.98
N ASP A 44 37.32 34.07 3.53
CA ASP A 44 38.31 33.21 2.89
C ASP A 44 37.65 32.20 1.92
N PRO A 45 38.34 31.80 0.84
CA PRO A 45 37.80 30.87 -0.14
C PRO A 45 37.45 29.49 0.45
N ASP A 46 38.13 29.08 1.52
CA ASP A 46 37.88 27.79 2.17
C ASP A 46 36.55 27.79 2.93
N SER A 47 36.23 28.88 3.65
CA SER A 47 34.94 29.11 4.29
C SER A 47 33.77 29.13 3.30
N ALA A 48 33.99 29.71 2.11
CA ALA A 48 33.00 29.69 1.03
C ALA A 48 32.78 28.26 0.49
N MET A 49 33.86 27.49 0.27
CA MET A 49 33.74 26.10 -0.19
C MET A 49 33.10 25.19 0.87
N PHE A 50 33.41 25.39 2.16
CA PHE A 50 32.85 24.62 3.25
C PHE A 50 31.34 24.85 3.42
N SER A 51 30.89 26.11 3.39
CA SER A 51 29.46 26.43 3.44
C SER A 51 28.71 25.87 2.23
N ALA A 52 29.29 25.93 1.03
CA ALA A 52 28.72 25.30 -0.16
C ALA A 52 28.61 23.77 -0.02
N ALA A 53 29.64 23.11 0.50
CA ALA A 53 29.65 21.67 0.75
C ALA A 53 28.62 21.25 1.81
N LEU A 54 28.44 22.04 2.88
CA LEU A 54 27.42 21.79 3.90
C LEU A 54 26.00 21.91 3.33
N ASN A 55 25.72 22.96 2.54
CA ASN A 55 24.42 23.13 1.91
C ASN A 55 24.13 21.99 0.90
N ALA A 56 25.14 21.54 0.15
CA ALA A 56 25.01 20.38 -0.74
C ALA A 56 24.75 19.08 0.03
N CYS A 57 25.45 18.87 1.16
CA CYS A 57 25.23 17.72 2.04
C CYS A 57 23.82 17.74 2.63
N GLY A 58 23.36 18.89 3.12
CA GLY A 58 22.00 19.09 3.63
C GLY A 58 20.93 18.77 2.59
N ALA A 59 21.13 19.23 1.35
CA ALA A 59 20.24 18.88 0.24
C ALA A 59 20.21 17.38 -0.05
N SER A 60 21.37 16.71 -0.04
CA SER A 60 21.45 15.26 -0.25
C SER A 60 20.75 14.47 0.86
N TYR A 61 20.90 14.91 2.13
CA TYR A 61 20.22 14.31 3.27
C TYR A 61 18.69 14.42 3.13
N LEU A 62 18.18 15.59 2.77
CA LEU A 62 16.73 15.76 2.55
C LEU A 62 16.21 14.87 1.41
N GLY A 63 17.00 14.68 0.35
CA GLY A 63 16.68 13.72 -0.72
C GLY A 63 16.56 12.29 -0.21
N VAL A 64 17.53 11.83 0.58
CA VAL A 64 17.51 10.47 1.19
C VAL A 64 16.35 10.31 2.15
N VAL A 65 16.03 11.33 2.95
CA VAL A 65 14.88 11.29 3.87
C VAL A 65 13.56 11.20 3.11
N ALA A 66 13.42 11.90 1.98
CA ALA A 66 12.24 11.78 1.13
C ALA A 66 12.11 10.38 0.51
N GLU A 67 13.21 9.79 0.03
CA GLU A 67 13.21 8.41 -0.48
C GLU A 67 12.83 7.40 0.62
N HIS A 68 13.36 7.59 1.83
CA HIS A 68 13.06 6.74 2.97
C HIS A 68 11.58 6.80 3.37
N ALA A 69 11.01 8.00 3.44
CA ALA A 69 9.59 8.19 3.73
C ALA A 69 8.70 7.54 2.66
N ALA A 70 9.06 7.68 1.38
CA ALA A 70 8.36 7.02 0.29
C ALA A 70 8.39 5.49 0.39
N GLN A 71 9.55 4.89 0.71
CA GLN A 71 9.68 3.45 0.89
C GLN A 71 8.84 2.92 2.05
N ARG A 72 8.83 3.62 3.18
CA ARG A 72 7.99 3.29 4.34
C ARG A 72 6.50 3.40 4.01
N GLY A 73 6.10 4.43 3.27
CA GLY A 73 4.72 4.58 2.77
C GLY A 73 4.29 3.45 1.83
N LEU A 74 5.17 3.02 0.92
CA LEU A 74 4.90 1.87 0.04
C LEU A 74 4.79 0.56 0.83
N PHE A 75 5.62 0.39 1.86
CA PHE A 75 5.55 -0.76 2.75
C PHE A 75 4.23 -0.80 3.54
N ALA A 76 3.81 0.32 4.10
CA ALA A 76 2.50 0.47 4.75
C ALA A 76 1.34 0.11 3.79
N GLY A 77 1.39 0.60 2.55
CA GLY A 77 0.41 0.25 1.51
C GLY A 77 0.36 -1.25 1.20
N ALA A 78 1.53 -1.89 1.08
CA ALA A 78 1.62 -3.32 0.85
C ALA A 78 1.06 -4.14 2.03
N GLN A 79 1.31 -3.71 3.27
CA GLN A 79 0.70 -4.30 4.47
C GLN A 79 -0.83 -4.19 4.46
N GLY A 80 -1.37 -3.03 4.06
CA GLY A 80 -2.82 -2.83 3.90
C GLY A 80 -3.45 -3.78 2.88
N LEU A 81 -2.81 -3.97 1.72
CA LEU A 81 -3.26 -4.92 0.69
C LEU A 81 -3.19 -6.37 1.18
N ALA A 82 -2.12 -6.73 1.89
CA ALA A 82 -1.93 -8.07 2.44
C ALA A 82 -2.97 -8.40 3.52
N ALA A 83 -3.30 -7.45 4.40
CA ALA A 83 -4.35 -7.60 5.41
C ALA A 83 -5.73 -7.80 4.76
N GLY A 84 -6.04 -7.04 3.71
CA GLY A 84 -7.27 -7.21 2.93
C GLY A 84 -7.38 -8.59 2.27
N CYS A 85 -6.25 -9.10 1.73
CA CYS A 85 -6.18 -10.42 1.09
C CYS A 85 -6.35 -11.60 2.03
N ARG A 86 -5.98 -11.43 3.31
CA ARG A 86 -6.11 -12.48 4.31
C ARG A 86 -7.53 -12.62 4.88
N THR A 87 -8.42 -11.67 4.62
CA THR A 87 -9.83 -11.77 5.02
C THR A 87 -10.66 -12.48 3.94
N PRO A 88 -11.23 -13.67 4.23
CA PRO A 88 -11.80 -14.55 3.20
C PRO A 88 -12.97 -13.99 2.37
N PRO A 89 -13.87 -13.09 2.84
CA PRO A 89 -14.97 -12.64 1.98
C PRO A 89 -14.62 -11.44 1.09
N ARG A 90 -13.56 -10.65 1.40
CA ARG A 90 -13.34 -9.37 0.71
C ARG A 90 -12.49 -9.48 -0.54
N CYS A 91 -11.45 -10.32 -0.56
CA CYS A 91 -10.60 -10.42 -1.75
C CYS A 91 -11.20 -11.20 -2.91
N TYR A 92 -12.04 -12.21 -2.65
CA TYR A 92 -12.82 -12.85 -3.71
C TYR A 92 -13.85 -11.87 -4.30
N ALA A 93 -14.61 -11.17 -3.44
CA ALA A 93 -15.64 -10.22 -3.88
C ALA A 93 -15.08 -8.98 -4.61
N GLN A 94 -13.91 -8.48 -4.24
CA GLN A 94 -13.31 -7.29 -4.84
C GLN A 94 -12.69 -7.59 -6.21
N ARG A 95 -12.09 -8.77 -6.38
CA ARG A 95 -11.66 -9.27 -7.71
C ARG A 95 -12.87 -9.51 -8.62
N HIS A 96 -13.97 -10.05 -8.09
CA HIS A 96 -15.21 -10.27 -8.83
C HIS A 96 -15.87 -8.95 -9.27
N ARG A 97 -15.95 -7.92 -8.42
CA ARG A 97 -16.52 -6.61 -8.80
C ARG A 97 -15.68 -5.87 -9.85
N ARG A 98 -14.36 -5.96 -9.78
CA ARG A 98 -13.47 -5.34 -10.78
C ARG A 98 -13.61 -6.04 -12.14
N TRP A 99 -13.72 -7.37 -12.14
CA TRP A 99 -13.98 -8.18 -13.33
C TRP A 99 -15.36 -7.89 -13.95
N VAL A 100 -16.42 -7.81 -13.12
CA VAL A 100 -17.78 -7.47 -13.57
C VAL A 100 -17.85 -6.07 -14.20
N LYS A 101 -17.14 -5.08 -13.63
CA LYS A 101 -17.10 -3.72 -14.21
C LYS A 101 -16.27 -3.66 -15.50
N SER A 102 -15.16 -4.39 -15.61
CA SER A 102 -14.36 -4.43 -16.85
C SER A 102 -15.00 -5.27 -17.95
N ALA A 103 -15.81 -6.28 -17.61
CA ALA A 103 -16.51 -7.13 -18.57
C ALA A 103 -17.82 -6.50 -19.09
N CYS A 104 -18.29 -5.41 -18.49
CA CYS A 104 -19.55 -4.75 -18.87
C CYS A 104 -19.39 -3.22 -18.92
N PRO A 105 -18.74 -2.65 -19.96
CA PRO A 105 -18.57 -1.20 -20.10
C PRO A 105 -19.82 -0.45 -20.60
N ILE A 106 -21.04 -1.01 -20.51
CA ILE A 106 -22.26 -0.45 -21.15
C ILE A 106 -23.41 -0.22 -20.15
N GLN A 107 -23.19 0.38 -18.98
CA GLN A 107 -24.32 0.73 -18.09
C GLN A 107 -24.19 2.08 -17.37
N ASP A 108 -23.89 3.15 -18.11
CA ASP A 108 -24.01 4.52 -17.59
C ASP A 108 -25.25 5.28 -18.08
N GLY A 109 -26.23 4.62 -18.73
CA GLY A 109 -27.30 5.36 -19.43
C GLY A 109 -28.76 4.99 -19.17
N LEU A 110 -29.11 3.76 -18.81
CA LEU A 110 -30.52 3.34 -18.81
C LEU A 110 -30.93 2.69 -17.48
N ARG A 111 -31.71 3.43 -16.68
CA ARG A 111 -32.57 2.84 -15.64
C ARG A 111 -33.60 1.95 -16.34
N VAL A 112 -33.31 0.67 -16.46
CA VAL A 112 -34.32 -0.34 -16.79
C VAL A 112 -34.29 -1.40 -15.69
N HIS A 113 -35.43 -1.55 -15.03
CA HIS A 113 -35.74 -2.66 -14.15
C HIS A 113 -35.64 -3.99 -14.90
N LEU A 114 -34.45 -4.59 -14.94
CA LEU A 114 -34.26 -5.97 -15.37
C LEU A 114 -33.41 -6.72 -14.36
N ARG A 115 -33.94 -7.87 -13.94
CA ARG A 115 -33.35 -8.77 -12.94
C ARG A 115 -31.98 -9.29 -13.42
N PRO A 116 -31.01 -9.54 -12.52
CA PRO A 116 -29.59 -9.69 -12.87
C PRO A 116 -29.17 -11.10 -13.31
N THR A 117 -30.07 -11.92 -13.88
CA THR A 117 -29.81 -13.36 -14.07
C THR A 117 -29.27 -13.78 -15.44
N THR A 118 -29.10 -12.88 -16.42
CA THR A 118 -28.78 -13.29 -17.81
C THR A 118 -27.34 -13.08 -18.29
N CYS A 119 -26.43 -12.52 -17.48
CA CYS A 119 -25.01 -12.43 -17.88
C CYS A 119 -24.14 -13.62 -17.41
N CYS A 120 -24.68 -14.53 -16.60
CA CYS A 120 -23.93 -15.61 -15.95
C CYS A 120 -24.04 -16.94 -16.71
N SER A 121 -23.77 -16.94 -18.01
CA SER A 121 -23.74 -18.19 -18.78
C SER A 121 -22.54 -18.23 -19.74
N ARG A 122 -21.32 -18.31 -19.19
CA ARG A 122 -20.22 -19.07 -19.84
C ARG A 122 -18.99 -19.29 -18.96
N GLN A 123 -18.68 -20.58 -18.80
CA GLN A 123 -17.40 -21.22 -18.45
C GLN A 123 -16.84 -21.06 -17.01
N GLU A 124 -17.09 -22.07 -16.17
CA GLU A 124 -16.28 -22.41 -14.99
C GLU A 124 -14.92 -23.00 -15.41
N PRO A 125 -13.80 -22.66 -14.76
CA PRO A 125 -12.62 -23.52 -14.74
C PRO A 125 -12.71 -24.51 -13.57
N GLU A 126 -12.62 -25.81 -13.89
CA GLU A 126 -12.71 -26.95 -12.98
C GLU A 126 -11.78 -26.83 -11.76
N SER A 127 -12.35 -27.07 -10.57
CA SER A 127 -11.64 -27.32 -9.32
C SER A 127 -11.42 -28.83 -9.14
N PRO A 128 -10.22 -29.31 -8.73
CA PRO A 128 -9.98 -30.74 -8.51
C PRO A 128 -10.70 -31.25 -7.25
N ARG A 129 -11.47 -32.31 -7.47
CA ARG A 129 -12.36 -33.04 -6.55
C ARG A 129 -11.70 -33.45 -5.23
N MET A 130 -12.27 -33.00 -4.11
CA MET A 130 -12.21 -33.69 -2.82
C MET A 130 -13.06 -34.98 -2.89
N TRP A 131 -12.46 -36.10 -2.50
CA TRP A 131 -13.07 -37.44 -2.43
C TRP A 131 -14.13 -37.52 -1.31
N PRO A 132 -15.27 -38.23 -1.52
CA PRO A 132 -16.22 -38.51 -0.45
C PRO A 132 -16.04 -39.95 0.07
N THR A 133 -15.55 -40.12 1.30
CA THR A 133 -15.75 -41.37 2.06
C THR A 133 -16.99 -41.24 2.93
N LYS A 134 -17.99 -42.05 2.59
CA LYS A 134 -19.30 -42.15 3.27
C LYS A 134 -19.13 -42.54 4.74
N ARG A 135 -19.69 -41.73 5.64
CA ARG A 135 -20.05 -42.13 7.01
C ARG A 135 -21.37 -42.90 6.93
N LEU A 136 -21.32 -44.21 7.13
CA LEU A 136 -22.46 -45.04 7.50
C LEU A 136 -22.53 -45.11 9.03
N GLY A 137 -23.72 -44.92 9.58
CA GLY A 137 -24.13 -45.49 10.86
C GLY A 137 -25.60 -45.96 10.72
N PRO A 138 -26.27 -46.47 11.77
CA PRO A 138 -25.76 -47.12 12.98
C PRO A 138 -26.27 -48.59 13.08
N LEU A 139 -25.47 -49.49 13.68
CA LEU A 139 -25.89 -50.69 14.43
C LEU A 139 -24.74 -51.09 15.35
#